data_AF-A0A930V3K7-F1
#
_entry.id   AF-A0A930V3K7-F1
#
_cell.length_a   1.000
_cell.length_b   1.000
_cell.length_c   1.000
_cell.angle_alpha   90.00
_cell.angle_beta   90.00
_cell.angle_gamma   90.00
#
_symmetry.space_group_name_H-M   'P 1'
#
loop_
_entity.id
_entity.type
_entity.pdbx_description
1 polymer ?
#
loop_
_entity_poly.entity_id
_entity_poly.type
_entity_poly.pdbx_seq_one_letter_code
_entity_poly.pdbx_strand_id
1 'polypeptide(L)'
;MDVWEHGGRKFEVVMASDLDRDGMALELTDLADAPGVGPVLEAFWHDSAPGFDFIVHRPTVVPLPVIERFVNEASRLLPPVQQR
;
A
#
# COMPACT_ATOMS: atom_id res chain seq x y z
N MET A 1 -6.70 8.49 -3.78
CA MET A 1 -5.55 8.21 -4.68
C MET A 1 -4.62 9.38 -4.54
N ASP A 2 -3.40 9.12 -4.06
CA ASP A 2 -2.35 10.12 -3.89
C ASP A 2 -1.13 9.73 -4.75
N VAL A 3 -0.38 10.71 -5.24
CA VAL A 3 0.88 10.48 -5.95
C VAL A 3 2.02 11.07 -5.14
N TRP A 4 3.01 10.24 -4.84
CA TRP A 4 4.21 10.61 -4.11
C TRP A 4 5.39 10.69 -5.06
N GLU A 5 6.31 11.61 -4.80
CA GLU A 5 7.52 11.78 -5.59
C GLU A 5 8.77 11.65 -4.72
N HIS A 6 9.75 10.89 -5.19
CA HIS A 6 11.04 10.75 -4.54
C HIS A 6 12.15 10.55 -5.57
N GLY A 7 13.13 11.46 -5.60
CA GLY A 7 14.26 11.37 -6.53
C GLY A 7 13.85 11.33 -8.01
N GLY A 8 12.77 12.02 -8.39
CA GLY A 8 12.22 12.04 -9.75
C GLY A 8 11.37 10.81 -10.13
N ARG A 9 11.24 9.81 -9.26
CA ARG A 9 10.32 8.67 -9.43
C ARG A 9 8.97 9.00 -8.79
N LYS A 10 7.89 8.57 -9.43
CA LYS A 10 6.52 8.79 -8.95
C LYS A 10 5.88 7.48 -8.56
N PHE A 11 5.23 7.49 -7.40
CA PHE A 11 4.58 6.33 -6.83
C PHE A 11 3.12 6.69 -6.56
N GLU A 12 2.21 5.93 -7.13
CA GLU A 12 0.79 6.05 -6.88
C GLU A 12 0.40 5.21 -5.66
N VAL A 13 -0.46 5.77 -4.81
CA VAL A 13 -0.99 5.11 -3.62
C VAL A 13 -2.51 5.14 -3.63
N VAL A 14 -3.09 3.95 -3.53
CA VAL A 14 -4.53 3.73 -3.64
C VAL A 14 -4.99 2.85 -2.48
N MET A 15 -6.11 3.21 -1.87
CA MET A 15 -6.84 2.27 -1.01
C MET A 15 -7.75 1.42 -1.88
N ALA A 16 -7.67 0.11 -1.69
CA ALA A 16 -8.49 -0.87 -2.39
C ALA A 16 -9.33 -1.64 -1.36
N SER A 17 -10.57 -1.97 -1.74
CA SER A 17 -11.35 -2.97 -1.02
C SER A 17 -11.03 -4.33 -1.63
N ASP A 18 -10.65 -5.27 -0.79
CA ASP A 18 -10.45 -6.66 -1.18
C ASP A 18 -11.66 -7.48 -0.73
N LEU A 19 -12.49 -7.86 -1.70
CA LEU A 19 -13.72 -8.61 -1.44
C LEU A 19 -13.45 -10.10 -1.18
N ASP A 20 -12.32 -10.63 -1.66
CA ASP A 20 -11.97 -12.04 -1.50
C ASP A 20 -11.41 -12.30 -0.09
N ARG A 21 -10.65 -11.34 0.45
CA ARG A 21 -10.11 -11.33 1.82
C ARG A 21 -11.01 -10.62 2.83
N ASP A 22 -12.13 -10.06 2.38
CA ASP A 22 -13.09 -9.28 3.17
C ASP A 22 -12.41 -8.20 4.03
N GLY A 23 -11.66 -7.31 3.37
CA GLY A 23 -10.88 -6.29 4.07
C GLY A 23 -10.45 -5.11 3.21
N MET A 24 -9.58 -4.28 3.78
CA MET A 24 -9.02 -3.10 3.13
C MET A 24 -7.51 -3.26 2.91
N ALA A 25 -7.08 -2.90 1.72
CA ALA A 25 -5.68 -2.84 1.33
C ALA A 25 -5.26 -1.40 1.01
N LEU A 26 -3.98 -1.11 1.21
CA LEU A 26 -3.28 0.03 0.66
C LEU A 26 -2.28 -0.50 -0.36
N GLU A 27 -2.33 0.02 -1.57
CA GLU A 27 -1.50 -0.41 -2.70
C GLU A 27 -0.55 0.71 -3.09
N LEU A 28 0.71 0.36 -3.36
CA LEU A 28 1.76 1.24 -3.87
C LEU A 28 2.16 0.76 -5.26
N THR A 29 2.00 1.61 -6.27
CA THR A 29 2.37 1.35 -7.66
C THR A 29 3.49 2.30 -8.08
N ASP A 30 4.57 1.78 -8.67
CA ASP A 30 5.60 2.63 -9.27
C ASP A 30 5.18 3.00 -10.70
N LEU A 31 5.00 4.30 -10.95
CA LEU A 31 4.54 4.81 -12.24
C LEU A 31 5.63 4.83 -13.32
N ALA A 32 6.87 4.49 -12.97
CA ALA A 32 7.92 4.22 -13.96
C ALA A 32 7.75 2.85 -14.64
N ASP A 33 6.94 1.96 -14.07
CA ASP A 33 6.69 0.64 -14.64
C ASP A 33 5.72 0.65 -15.81
N ALA A 34 5.71 -0.43 -16.58
CA ALA A 34 4.76 -0.60 -17.67
C ALA A 34 3.32 -0.55 -17.13
N PRO A 35 2.38 0.11 -17.84
CA PRO A 35 0.98 0.11 -17.45
C PRO A 35 0.42 -1.32 -17.30
N GLY A 36 -0.43 -1.53 -16.30
CA GLY A 36 -1.12 -2.80 -16.07
C GLY A 36 -0.34 -3.86 -15.28
N VAL A 37 0.86 -3.54 -14.78
CA VAL A 37 1.66 -4.47 -13.95
C VAL A 37 1.12 -4.60 -12.52
N GLY A 38 0.28 -3.65 -12.08
CA GLY A 38 -0.29 -3.63 -10.74
C GLY A 38 0.69 -3.12 -9.67
N PRO A 39 0.33 -3.22 -8.38
CA PRO A 39 1.12 -2.67 -7.29
C PRO A 39 2.44 -3.41 -7.11
N VAL A 40 3.46 -2.68 -6.65
CA VAL A 40 4.75 -3.23 -6.23
C VAL A 40 4.71 -3.72 -4.78
N LEU A 41 3.96 -3.01 -3.93
CA LEU A 41 3.82 -3.30 -2.51
C LEU A 41 2.36 -3.10 -2.11
N GLU A 42 1.86 -4.02 -1.30
CA GLU A 42 0.53 -3.97 -0.70
C GLU A 42 0.68 -4.07 0.83
N ALA A 43 -0.14 -3.30 1.55
CA ALA A 43 -0.40 -3.50 2.96
C ALA A 43 -1.86 -3.92 3.13
N PHE A 44 -2.12 -5.02 3.82
CA PHE A 44 -3.46 -5.51 4.10
C PHE A 44 -3.67 -5.63 5.61
N TRP A 45 -4.82 -5.16 6.11
CA TRP A 45 -5.18 -5.25 7.52
C TRP A 45 -6.13 -6.43 7.78
N HIS A 46 -5.82 -7.26 8.77
CA HIS A 46 -6.65 -8.40 9.18
C HIS A 46 -7.51 -8.06 10.40
N ASP A 47 -8.83 -7.99 10.22
CA ASP A 47 -9.76 -7.70 11.33
C ASP A 47 -9.86 -8.84 12.35
N SER A 48 -9.84 -10.11 11.90
CA SER A 48 -9.97 -11.28 12.77
C SER A 48 -8.71 -11.59 13.59
N ALA A 49 -7.55 -11.12 13.13
CA ALA A 49 -6.25 -11.30 13.78
C ALA A 49 -5.45 -9.99 13.63
N PRO A 50 -5.67 -9.00 14.52
CA PRO A 50 -5.20 -7.63 14.34
C PRO A 50 -3.72 -7.56 13.99
N GLY A 51 -3.43 -7.15 12.76
CA GLY A 51 -2.09 -7.16 12.19
C GLY A 51 -2.08 -6.77 10.73
N PHE A 52 -0.86 -6.53 10.21
CA PHE A 52 -0.63 -6.20 8.82
C PHE A 52 0.11 -7.33 8.11
N ASP A 53 -0.37 -7.68 6.93
CA ASP A 53 0.46 -8.32 5.92
C ASP A 53 1.05 -7.24 4.99
N PHE A 54 2.35 -7.33 4.74
CA PHE A 54 3.02 -6.54 3.72
C PHE A 54 3.48 -7.47 2.60
N ILE A 55 2.94 -7.29 1.41
CA ILE A 55 3.16 -8.18 0.26
C ILE A 55 3.92 -7.42 -0.81
N VAL A 56 5.11 -7.91 -1.14
CA VAL A 56 5.87 -7.45 -2.30
C VAL A 56 5.49 -8.33 -3.49
N HIS A 57 4.66 -7.82 -4.39
CA HIS A 57 4.18 -8.61 -5.54
C HIS A 57 5.27 -8.90 -6.57
N ARG A 58 6.32 -8.08 -6.59
CA ARG A 58 7.37 -8.15 -7.61
C ARG A 58 8.69 -7.59 -7.10
N PRO A 59 9.83 -8.21 -7.45
CA PRO A 59 11.14 -7.66 -7.13
C PRO A 59 11.32 -6.29 -7.79
N THR A 60 11.53 -5.25 -6.98
CA THR A 60 11.90 -3.92 -7.44
C THR A 60 12.64 -3.18 -6.34
N VAL A 61 13.38 -2.13 -6.71
CA VAL A 61 14.06 -1.25 -5.76
C VAL A 61 13.13 -0.10 -5.44
N VAL A 62 12.46 -0.16 -4.29
CA VAL A 62 11.69 0.99 -3.75
C VAL A 62 12.60 1.77 -2.79
N PRO A 63 12.69 3.11 -2.92
CA PRO A 63 13.45 3.92 -1.97
C PRO A 63 12.92 3.74 -0.54
N LEU A 64 13.80 3.52 0.44
CA LEU A 64 13.41 3.31 1.83
C LEU A 64 12.48 4.40 2.39
N PRO A 65 12.68 5.71 2.11
CA PRO A 65 11.75 6.74 2.58
C PRO A 65 10.32 6.61 2.03
N VAL A 66 10.16 6.01 0.84
CA VAL A 66 8.84 5.72 0.26
C VAL A 66 8.19 4.54 0.99
N ILE A 67 8.98 3.50 1.34
CA ILE A 67 8.51 2.37 2.14
C ILE A 67 8.08 2.83 3.53
N GLU A 68 8.89 3.65 4.21
CA GLU A 68 8.57 4.18 5.54
C GLU A 68 7.28 5.01 5.51
N ARG A 69 7.14 5.89 4.52
CA ARG A 69 5.91 6.65 4.32
C ARG A 69 4.72 5.72 4.08
N PHE A 70 4.88 4.69 3.25
CA PHE A 70 3.83 3.71 2.96
C PHE A 70 3.36 2.98 4.22
N VAL A 71 4.29 2.48 5.03
CA VAL A 71 3.98 1.81 6.30
C VAL A 71 3.23 2.75 7.26
N ASN A 72 3.67 4.01 7.37
CA ASN A 72 3.00 5.00 8.20
C ASN A 72 1.57 5.28 7.73
N GLU A 73 1.36 5.46 6.41
CA GLU A 73 0.02 5.68 5.86
C GLU A 73 -0.89 4.46 6.02
N ALA A 74 -0.37 3.25 5.80
CA ALA A 74 -1.12 2.01 6.03
C ALA A 74 -1.60 1.90 7.48
N SER A 75 -0.72 2.18 8.45
CA SER A 75 -1.06 2.18 9.88
C SER A 75 -2.15 3.19 10.28
N ARG A 76 -2.25 4.30 9.52
CA ARG A 76 -3.22 5.36 9.77
C ARG A 76 -4.56 5.09 9.10
N LEU A 77 -4.54 4.47 7.92
CA LEU A 77 -5.70 4.37 7.02
C LEU A 77 -6.46 3.05 7.13
N LEU A 78 -5.78 1.94 7.39
CA LEU A 78 -6.37 0.61 7.26
C LEU A 78 -7.06 0.08 8.52
N PRO A 79 -6.51 0.25 9.74
CA PRO A 79 -7.20 -0.23 10.93
C PRO A 79 -8.53 0.53 11.09
N PRO A 80 -9.61 -0.15 11.48
CA PRO A 80 -10.89 0.51 11.70
C PRO A 80 -10.73 1.55 12.83
N VAL A 81 -11.10 2.79 12.54
CA VAL A 81 -11.18 3.83 13.57
C VAL A 81 -12.27 3.39 14.53
N GLN A 82 -11.90 3.05 15.78
CA GLN A 82 -12.87 2.76 16.83
C GLN A 82 -13.79 3.97 16.98
N GLN A 83 -15.01 3.87 16.45
CA GLN A 83 -16.09 4.79 16.79
C GLN A 83 -16.44 4.52 18.25
N ARG A 84 -15.99 5.41 19.14
CA ARG A 84 -16.45 5.46 20.52
C ARG A 84 -17.85 6.05 20.60
#